data_AF-A0A9D4PPN5-F1
#
_entry.id   AF-A0A9D4PPN5-F1
#
_cell.length_a   1.000
_cell.length_b   1.000
_cell.length_c   1.000
_cell.angle_alpha   90.00
_cell.angle_beta   90.00
_cell.angle_gamma   90.00
#
_symmetry.space_group_name_H-M   'P 1'
#
loop_
_entity.id
_entity.type
_entity.pdbx_description
1 polymer ?
#
loop_
_entity_poly.entity_id
_entity_poly.type
_entity_poly.pdbx_seq_one_letter_code
_entity_poly.pdbx_strand_id
1 'polypeptide(L)'
;MFPEESDHGELRLCRTCRDTIVRGGVREFRVTNGFVCPDKPSSLPRFNEVEERMVPPTIPFTNIQRLTHVYVLCGVRGQVINVPIDVQETLQLLPRSVPEGALVDVHRKRRLLAKTVYKSGMVCKKRIYTCLEYLVGTPAFGESNKQFA
;
A
#
# COMPACT_ATOMS: atom_id res chain seq x y z
N MET A 1 8.85 8.64 7.46
CA MET A 1 9.48 9.81 8.09
C MET A 1 8.77 11.03 7.54
N PHE A 2 7.79 11.53 8.29
CA PHE A 2 7.21 12.84 8.02
C PHE A 2 8.30 13.88 8.31
N PRO A 3 8.47 14.93 7.50
CA PRO A 3 9.48 15.93 7.81
C PRO A 3 9.10 16.63 9.12
N GLU A 4 10.07 16.71 10.03
CA GLU A 4 9.96 17.49 11.26
C GLU A 4 9.82 18.97 10.88
N GLU A 5 8.78 19.61 11.40
CA GLU A 5 8.52 21.03 11.15
C GLU A 5 9.43 21.90 12.00
N SER A 6 10.20 22.76 11.35
CA SER A 6 10.38 24.15 11.78
C SER A 6 11.22 24.94 10.78
N ASP A 7 10.53 25.73 9.95
CA ASP A 7 11.04 27.01 9.45
C ASP A 7 9.86 27.99 9.44
N HIS A 8 10.01 29.15 10.07
CA HIS A 8 8.93 30.14 10.21
C HIS A 8 8.63 30.79 8.85
N GLY A 9 7.72 30.20 8.07
CA GLY A 9 7.34 30.69 6.73
C GLY A 9 5.93 30.27 6.35
N GLU A 10 5.18 31.18 5.72
CA GLU A 10 3.77 31.06 5.30
C GLU A 10 3.26 29.62 5.08
N LEU A 11 2.19 29.25 5.79
CA LEU A 11 1.41 28.03 5.54
C LEU A 11 0.88 28.01 4.10
N ARG A 12 1.62 27.36 3.19
CA ARG A 12 1.21 27.16 1.79
C ARG A 12 0.19 26.04 1.68
N LEU A 13 -1.08 26.41 1.75
CA LEU A 13 -2.20 25.51 1.50
C LEU A 13 -2.34 25.21 0.00
N CYS A 14 -2.66 23.95 -0.35
CA CYS A 14 -3.06 23.66 -1.73
C CYS A 14 -4.35 24.42 -2.08
N ARG A 15 -4.57 24.73 -3.36
CA ARG A 15 -5.76 25.47 -3.82
C ARG A 15 -7.04 24.87 -3.26
N THR A 16 -7.19 23.55 -3.32
CA THR A 16 -8.37 22.85 -2.81
C THR A 16 -8.54 23.01 -1.29
N CYS A 17 -7.45 23.10 -0.50
CA CYS A 17 -7.53 23.28 0.97
C CYS A 17 -8.05 24.68 1.28
N ARG A 18 -7.43 25.66 0.63
CA ARG A 18 -7.78 27.07 0.77
C ARG A 18 -9.23 27.30 0.39
N ASP A 19 -9.66 26.77 -0.75
CA ASP A 19 -11.03 26.96 -1.24
C ASP A 19 -12.07 26.35 -0.30
N THR A 20 -11.80 25.18 0.32
CA THR A 20 -12.69 24.62 1.35
C THR A 20 -12.75 25.45 2.63
N ILE A 21 -11.61 25.96 3.09
CA ILE A 21 -11.53 26.77 4.32
C ILE A 21 -12.25 28.12 4.12
N VAL A 22 -12.02 28.78 2.98
CA VAL A 22 -12.70 30.04 2.63
C VAL A 22 -14.22 29.86 2.56
N ARG A 23 -14.70 28.68 2.15
CA ARG A 23 -16.12 28.33 2.14
C ARG A 23 -16.67 27.89 3.51
N GLY A 24 -15.87 27.94 4.57
CA GLY A 24 -16.25 27.50 5.91
C GLY A 24 -16.43 25.98 6.05
N GLY A 25 -15.96 25.20 5.07
CA GLY A 25 -16.13 23.75 5.02
C GLY A 25 -14.93 23.00 5.57
N VAL A 26 -15.20 21.79 6.06
CA VAL A 26 -14.16 20.81 6.41
C VAL A 26 -14.04 19.82 5.26
N ARG A 27 -12.81 19.54 4.82
CA ARG A 27 -12.55 18.54 3.79
C ARG A 27 -13.02 17.16 4.23
N GLU A 28 -13.63 16.41 3.32
CA GLU A 28 -14.00 15.01 3.53
C GLU A 28 -12.81 14.22 4.06
N PHE A 29 -11.68 14.22 3.34
CA PHE A 29 -10.45 13.50 3.70
C PHE A 29 -9.59 14.18 4.78
N ARG A 30 -10.20 14.61 5.89
CA ARG A 30 -9.48 15.22 7.02
C ARG A 30 -9.36 14.25 8.20
N VAL A 31 -8.26 14.33 8.94
CA VAL A 31 -8.04 13.59 10.19
C VAL A 31 -9.23 13.76 11.16
N THR A 32 -9.78 14.98 11.28
CA THR A 32 -10.95 15.25 12.12
C THR A 32 -12.24 14.58 11.65
N ASN A 33 -12.31 14.16 10.40
CA ASN A 33 -13.46 13.47 9.81
C ASN A 33 -13.27 11.93 9.82
N GLY A 34 -12.39 11.42 10.69
CA GLY A 34 -12.16 9.98 10.83
C GLY A 34 -11.23 9.36 9.79
N PHE A 35 -10.62 10.16 8.90
CA PHE A 35 -9.55 9.71 7.99
C PHE A 35 -8.22 9.58 8.73
N VAL A 36 -8.20 8.71 9.74
CA VAL A 36 -7.03 8.37 10.54
C VAL A 36 -6.70 6.90 10.26
N CYS A 37 -5.45 6.62 9.95
CA CYS A 37 -5.00 5.24 9.85
C CYS A 37 -4.99 4.64 11.27
N PRO A 38 -5.62 3.48 11.51
CA PRO A 38 -5.49 2.81 12.80
C PRO A 38 -4.02 2.46 13.04
N ASP A 39 -3.62 2.48 14.31
CA ASP A 39 -2.28 2.06 14.70
C ASP A 39 -2.06 0.58 14.38
N LYS A 40 -0.83 0.24 13.99
CA LYS A 40 -0.46 -1.16 13.74
C LYS A 40 -0.55 -1.92 15.07
N PRO A 41 -1.37 -2.97 15.18
CA PRO A 41 -1.46 -3.77 16.40
C PRO A 41 -0.13 -4.49 16.67
N SER A 42 0.25 -4.56 17.94
CA SER A 42 1.49 -5.22 18.40
C SER A 42 1.49 -6.74 18.19
N SER A 43 0.31 -7.34 17.97
CA SER A 43 0.14 -8.76 17.68
C SER A 43 0.66 -9.16 16.29
N LEU A 44 0.82 -8.20 15.38
CA LEU A 44 1.27 -8.49 14.02
C LEU A 44 2.80 -8.62 13.94
N PRO A 45 3.31 -9.64 13.23
CA PRO A 45 4.74 -9.80 13.04
C PRO A 45 5.34 -8.64 12.23
N ARG A 46 6.67 -8.54 12.26
CA ARG A 46 7.34 -7.34 11.76
C ARG A 46 7.18 -7.07 10.26
N PHE A 47 6.96 -8.00 9.34
CA PHE A 47 7.01 -7.77 7.88
C PHE A 47 8.29 -7.15 7.31
N ASN A 48 8.82 -7.81 6.27
CA ASN A 48 9.75 -7.16 5.36
C ASN A 48 8.96 -6.45 4.25
N GLU A 49 9.65 -5.65 3.43
CA GLU A 49 9.01 -4.88 2.37
C GLU A 49 8.33 -5.74 1.29
N VAL A 50 8.74 -7.00 1.14
CA VAL A 50 8.18 -7.93 0.14
C VAL A 50 6.89 -8.54 0.66
N GLU A 51 6.91 -9.07 1.90
CA GLU A 51 5.76 -9.62 2.59
C GLU A 51 4.66 -8.57 2.75
N GLU A 52 5.00 -7.34 3.15
CA GLU A 52 4.04 -6.23 3.25
C GLU A 52 3.34 -5.98 1.91
N ARG A 53 4.05 -6.15 0.79
CA ARG A 53 3.50 -5.97 -0.56
C ARG A 53 2.73 -7.19 -1.07
N MET A 54 2.79 -8.33 -0.38
CA MET A 54 2.03 -9.53 -0.70
C MET A 54 0.69 -9.62 0.04
N VAL A 55 0.53 -8.88 1.14
CA VAL A 55 -0.72 -8.87 1.92
C VAL A 55 -1.89 -8.24 1.14
N PRO A 56 -1.73 -7.08 0.46
CA PRO A 56 -2.79 -6.53 -0.37
C PRO A 56 -3.07 -7.41 -1.59
N PRO A 57 -4.34 -7.55 -2.03
CA PRO A 57 -4.70 -8.36 -3.19
C PRO A 57 -4.20 -7.74 -4.50
N THR A 58 -4.26 -6.42 -4.61
CA THR A 58 -3.77 -5.67 -5.76
C THR A 58 -2.39 -5.12 -5.47
N ILE A 59 -1.47 -5.25 -6.42
CA ILE A 59 -0.16 -4.63 -6.27
C ILE A 59 0.03 -3.48 -7.26
N PRO A 60 0.20 -2.24 -6.79
CA PRO A 60 0.26 -1.08 -7.67
C PRO A 60 1.55 -1.09 -8.49
N PHE A 61 1.42 -1.02 -9.82
CA PHE A 61 2.51 -0.80 -10.77
C PHE A 61 2.62 0.68 -11.18
N THR A 62 2.36 1.57 -10.23
CA THR A 62 2.24 3.01 -10.45
C THR A 62 3.53 3.75 -10.14
N ASN A 63 3.87 4.78 -10.92
CA ASN A 63 4.98 5.68 -10.62
C ASN A 63 4.50 6.85 -9.74
N ILE A 64 5.05 6.97 -8.53
CA ILE A 64 4.80 8.10 -7.64
C ILE A 64 5.92 9.11 -7.85
N GLN A 65 5.57 10.33 -8.27
CA GLN A 65 6.51 11.42 -8.51
C GLN A 65 6.17 12.62 -7.64
N ARG A 66 7.19 13.39 -7.24
CA ARG A 66 6.97 14.66 -6.54
C ARG A 66 6.28 15.64 -7.49
N LEU A 67 5.26 16.32 -7.00
CA LEU A 67 4.61 17.38 -7.77
C LEU A 67 5.49 18.64 -7.72
N THR A 68 5.79 19.19 -8.88
CA THR A 68 6.71 20.33 -9.04
C THR A 68 6.27 21.59 -8.28
N HIS A 69 4.97 21.74 -8.03
CA HIS A 69 4.40 22.95 -7.42
C HIS A 69 4.24 22.89 -5.90
N VAL A 70 4.34 21.71 -5.28
CA VAL A 70 4.18 21.56 -3.83
C VAL A 70 5.17 20.52 -3.32
N TYR A 71 6.22 20.99 -2.64
CA TYR A 71 7.34 20.17 -2.18
C TYR A 71 6.94 18.95 -1.33
N VAL A 72 5.81 19.02 -0.64
CA VAL A 72 5.30 17.96 0.25
C VAL A 72 4.28 17.03 -0.40
N LEU A 73 3.87 17.27 -1.65
CA LEU A 73 2.87 16.44 -2.33
C LEU A 73 3.49 15.55 -3.39
N CYS A 74 3.11 14.28 -3.34
CA CYS A 74 3.43 13.28 -4.35
C CYS A 74 2.17 12.97 -5.17
N GLY A 75 2.33 12.93 -6.49
CA GLY A 75 1.28 12.55 -7.42
C GLY A 75 1.58 11.21 -8.08
N VAL A 76 0.53 10.55 -8.52
CA VAL A 76 0.62 9.40 -9.41
C VAL A 76 0.81 9.89 -10.84
N ARG A 77 1.84 9.40 -11.53
CA ARG A 77 2.05 9.65 -12.95
C ARG A 77 1.87 8.37 -13.76
N GLY A 78 1.02 8.45 -14.77
CA GLY A 78 0.70 7.34 -15.68
C GLY A 78 -0.63 6.65 -15.32
N GLN A 79 -1.02 5.70 -16.17
CA GLN A 79 -2.24 4.92 -15.98
C GLN A 79 -2.07 3.95 -14.80
N VAL A 80 -3.08 3.90 -13.93
CA VAL A 80 -3.21 2.82 -12.95
C VAL A 80 -3.92 1.67 -13.67
N ILE A 81 -3.19 0.60 -13.94
CA ILE A 81 -3.74 -0.59 -14.58
C ILE A 81 -3.85 -1.66 -13.51
N ASN A 82 -5.07 -2.11 -13.23
CA ASN A 82 -5.29 -3.34 -12.48
C ASN A 82 -5.44 -4.47 -13.50
N VAL A 83 -4.48 -5.37 -13.55
CA VAL A 83 -4.56 -6.55 -14.41
C VAL A 83 -5.33 -7.62 -13.62
N PRO A 84 -6.52 -8.06 -14.09
CA PRO A 84 -7.24 -9.12 -13.42
C PRO A 84 -6.41 -10.41 -13.47
N ILE A 85 -6.36 -11.11 -12.35
CA ILE A 85 -5.64 -12.37 -12.21
C ILE A 85 -6.67 -13.41 -11.81
N ASP A 86 -6.78 -14.50 -12.58
CA ASP A 86 -7.55 -15.66 -12.14
C ASP A 86 -6.75 -16.37 -11.04
N VAL A 87 -7.30 -16.35 -9.84
CA VAL A 87 -6.66 -16.94 -8.67
C VAL A 87 -6.48 -18.45 -8.86
N GLN A 88 -7.48 -19.17 -9.40
CA GLN A 88 -7.42 -20.62 -9.56
C GLN A 88 -6.38 -21.03 -10.59
N GLU A 89 -6.34 -20.36 -11.74
CA GLU A 89 -5.31 -20.60 -12.76
C GLU A 89 -3.90 -20.34 -12.18
N THR A 90 -3.74 -19.23 -11.45
CA THR A 90 -2.47 -18.86 -10.82
C THR A 90 -2.09 -19.84 -9.69
N LEU A 91 -3.07 -20.44 -9.02
CA LEU A 91 -2.86 -21.50 -8.03
C LEU A 91 -2.25 -22.75 -8.67
N GLN A 92 -2.74 -23.13 -9.85
CA GLN A 92 -2.27 -24.31 -10.59
C GLN A 92 -0.91 -24.12 -11.25
N LEU A 93 -0.63 -22.91 -11.74
CA LEU A 93 0.64 -22.59 -12.42
C LEU A 93 1.83 -22.45 -11.46
N LEU A 94 1.59 -22.05 -10.21
CA LEU A 94 2.65 -21.88 -9.22
C LEU A 94 2.87 -23.18 -8.42
N PRO A 95 4.07 -23.79 -8.45
CA PRO A 95 4.33 -25.01 -7.71
C PRO A 95 4.18 -24.75 -6.20
N ARG A 96 3.27 -25.46 -5.53
CA ARG A 96 2.99 -25.24 -4.09
C ARG A 96 2.89 -26.52 -3.27
N SER A 97 4.01 -26.83 -2.64
CA SER A 97 4.07 -27.40 -1.30
C SER A 97 5.30 -26.81 -0.59
N VAL A 98 5.20 -25.55 -0.17
CA VAL A 98 6.22 -24.96 0.70
C VAL A 98 5.87 -25.36 2.13
N PRO A 99 6.77 -26.06 2.86
CA PRO A 99 6.51 -26.44 4.23
C PRO A 99 6.35 -25.19 5.10
N GLU A 100 5.54 -25.27 6.15
CA GLU A 100 5.09 -24.10 6.94
C GLU A 100 6.27 -23.31 7.57
N GLY A 101 7.39 -23.99 7.85
CA GLY A 101 8.61 -23.38 8.38
C GLY A 101 9.61 -22.89 7.34
N ALA A 102 9.37 -23.10 6.04
CA ALA A 102 10.31 -22.67 5.02
C ALA A 102 10.21 -21.17 4.73
N LEU A 103 11.38 -20.59 4.48
CA LEU A 103 11.53 -19.24 3.94
C LEU A 103 11.75 -19.34 2.44
N VAL A 104 10.99 -18.57 1.67
CA VAL A 104 11.13 -18.50 0.22
C VAL A 104 11.82 -17.19 -0.14
N ASP A 105 12.94 -17.25 -0.84
CA ASP A 105 13.58 -16.04 -1.36
C ASP A 105 12.79 -15.53 -2.57
N VAL A 106 12.19 -14.35 -2.44
CA VAL A 106 11.34 -13.78 -3.49
C VAL A 106 11.96 -12.52 -4.06
N HIS A 107 12.14 -12.53 -5.37
CA HIS A 107 12.66 -11.40 -6.15
C HIS A 107 11.54 -10.81 -7.00
N ARG A 108 11.18 -9.56 -6.71
CA ARG A 108 10.13 -8.86 -7.42
C ARG A 108 10.70 -7.85 -8.40
N LYS A 109 10.31 -7.98 -9.66
CA LYS A 109 10.71 -7.07 -10.75
C LYS A 109 9.51 -6.20 -11.18
N ARG A 110 9.80 -4.96 -11.59
CA ARG A 110 8.79 -4.07 -12.21
C ARG A 110 8.54 -4.39 -13.68
N ARG A 111 9.51 -5.00 -14.35
CA ARG A 111 9.45 -5.42 -15.75
C ARG A 111 10.12 -6.79 -15.86
N LEU A 112 9.49 -7.74 -16.55
CA LEU A 112 10.01 -9.11 -16.71
C LEU A 112 11.41 -9.11 -17.37
N LEU A 113 11.60 -8.26 -18.38
CA LEU A 113 12.85 -8.13 -19.13
C LEU A 113 14.00 -7.45 -18.34
N ALA A 114 13.71 -6.84 -17.17
CA ALA A 114 14.74 -6.16 -16.41
C ALA A 114 15.69 -7.16 -15.72
N LYS A 115 17.00 -6.88 -15.79
CA LYS A 115 18.01 -7.63 -15.02
C LYS A 115 17.97 -7.26 -13.54
N THR A 116 17.63 -6.01 -13.23
CA THR A 116 17.58 -5.50 -11.85
C THR A 116 16.32 -5.96 -11.13
N VAL A 117 16.47 -6.24 -9.84
CA VAL A 117 15.37 -6.56 -8.94
C VAL A 117 14.90 -5.27 -8.27
N TYR A 118 13.58 -5.06 -8.19
CA TYR A 118 13.02 -3.88 -7.55
C TYR A 118 12.97 -4.03 -6.03
N LYS A 119 12.52 -5.20 -5.55
CA LYS A 119 12.52 -5.57 -4.13
C LYS A 119 12.83 -7.06 -4.01
N SER A 120 13.64 -7.43 -3.04
CA SER A 120 13.95 -8.82 -2.71
C SER A 120 13.84 -9.04 -1.20
N GLY A 121 13.53 -10.28 -0.81
CA GLY A 121 13.43 -10.62 0.60
C GLY A 121 12.92 -12.05 0.83
N MET A 122 13.27 -12.56 2.01
CA MET A 122 12.83 -13.87 2.49
C MET A 122 11.39 -13.79 2.99
N VAL A 123 10.50 -14.57 2.37
CA VAL A 123 9.07 -14.58 2.69
C VAL A 123 8.75 -15.79 3.55
N CYS A 124 8.14 -15.56 4.71
CA CYS A 124 7.60 -16.61 5.57
C CYS A 124 6.09 -16.70 5.39
N LYS A 125 5.60 -17.89 5.03
CA LYS A 125 4.18 -18.17 4.85
C LYS A 125 3.38 -17.80 6.10
N LYS A 126 3.75 -18.37 7.26
CA LYS A 126 3.07 -18.15 8.54
C LYS A 126 2.82 -16.68 8.87
N ARG A 127 3.81 -15.80 8.62
CA ARG A 127 3.69 -14.35 8.88
C ARG A 127 2.58 -13.71 8.05
N ILE A 128 2.51 -14.04 6.76
CA ILE A 128 1.49 -13.50 5.86
C ILE A 128 0.11 -13.98 6.28
N TYR A 129 -0.05 -15.27 6.58
CA TYR A 129 -1.35 -15.84 6.99
C TYR A 129 -1.87 -15.20 8.29
N THR A 130 -1.04 -15.06 9.32
CA THR A 130 -1.44 -14.40 10.57
C THR A 130 -1.96 -12.97 10.35
N CYS A 131 -1.39 -12.22 9.41
CA CYS A 131 -1.88 -10.88 9.09
C CYS A 131 -3.15 -10.90 8.25
N LEU A 132 -3.28 -11.84 7.29
CA LEU A 132 -4.50 -12.00 6.53
C LEU A 132 -5.68 -12.39 7.42
N GLU A 133 -5.50 -13.30 8.37
CA GLU A 133 -6.52 -13.66 9.37
C GLU A 133 -7.00 -12.46 10.16
N TYR A 134 -6.07 -11.60 10.60
CA TYR A 134 -6.40 -10.34 11.28
C TYR A 134 -7.16 -9.37 10.36
N LEU A 135 -6.71 -9.19 9.13
CA LEU A 135 -7.31 -8.24 8.19
C LEU A 135 -8.71 -8.67 7.74
N VAL A 136 -8.95 -9.96 7.52
CA VAL A 136 -10.27 -10.50 7.17
C VAL A 136 -11.30 -10.22 8.26
N GLY A 137 -10.89 -10.20 9.53
CA GLY A 137 -11.75 -9.81 10.65
C GLY A 137 -12.07 -8.31 10.72
N THR A 138 -11.40 -7.48 9.91
CA THR A 138 -11.56 -6.01 9.95
C THR A 138 -12.58 -5.55 8.89
N PRO A 139 -13.59 -4.74 9.24
CA PRO A 139 -14.64 -4.32 8.29
C PRO A 139 -14.08 -3.58 7.06
N ALA A 140 -13.01 -2.80 7.23
CA ALA A 140 -12.36 -2.05 6.16
C ALA A 140 -11.78 -2.94 5.03
N PHE A 141 -11.31 -4.14 5.36
CA PHE A 141 -10.73 -5.06 4.38
C PHE A 141 -11.82 -5.73 3.53
N GLY A 142 -12.94 -6.11 4.15
CA GLY A 142 -14.07 -6.72 3.45
C GLY A 142 -14.67 -5.79 2.41
N GLU A 143 -14.88 -4.51 2.74
CA GLU A 143 -15.46 -3.53 1.81
C GLU A 143 -14.56 -3.24 0.60
N SER A 144 -13.25 -3.09 0.83
CA SER A 144 -12.27 -2.81 -0.22
C SER A 144 -12.12 -3.97 -1.21
N ASN A 145 -12.44 -5.19 -0.77
CA ASN A 145 -12.21 -6.41 -1.54
C ASN A 145 -13.47 -6.98 -2.24
N LYS A 146 -14.66 -6.41 -1.98
CA LYS A 146 -15.90 -6.78 -2.69
C LYS A 146 -15.83 -6.61 -4.21
N GLN A 147 -14.91 -5.79 -4.71
CA GLN A 147 -14.70 -5.58 -6.15
C GLN A 147 -13.90 -6.68 -6.84
N PHE A 148 -13.29 -7.60 -6.08
CA PHE A 148 -12.42 -8.66 -6.59
C PHE A 148 -12.95 -10.07 -6.30
N ALA A 149 -14.17 -10.19 -5.77
CA ALA A 149 -14.85 -11.45 -5.46
C ALA A 149 -15.89 -11.79 -6.53
#